data_AF-A0A2R7YU02-F1
#
_entry.id   AF-A0A2R7YU02-F1
#
_cell.length_a   1.000
_cell.length_b   1.000
_cell.length_c   1.000
_cell.angle_alpha   90.00
_cell.angle_beta   90.00
_cell.angle_gamma   90.00
#
_symmetry.space_group_name_H-M   'P 1'
#
loop_
_entity.id
_entity.type
_entity.pdbx_description
1 polymer ?
#
loop_
_entity_poly.entity_id
_entity_poly.type
_entity_poly.pdbx_seq_one_letter_code
_entity_poly.pdbx_strand_id
1 'polypeptide(L)'
;MTEVHHVALLHDGGVLVDETGALPSFVHQDDSPGSSLAVSLRLVGADVLVSPTARLDDGGRVQLVGVRHGDPAGTFVTPDRLADPALAAVVATAVTELDPARTPPGRPAWFRPGWFDEVEAWIDSVLEGSGRRRTHPIEAVKMWSISAVARVRTDAGDLWLKAPCEHFRAEARVHPTVARLFPDLVPSLVAVEEEQGWLLMEPLVGAEDEDRADGAGLEVATVWARTQVDAVAHVDELVAGGCRVRGVEETLAAFHDLLDHSTELPLLTPEELETVRTSGVDAVVREFWAAGIPDTLSHGDLHLGNVAWDGTSLRIFDWTDGCVSHPFLDASHLAHFTRSRPGDQGLEATYAEQWRAAYPDADVDRVLELAPFVDLVFQAVTFDDIASTTEPMSRWELGGVVADLLRTLSTHEALRSD
;
A
#
# COMPACT_ATOMS: atom_id res chain seq x y z
N MET A 1 1.53 -10.59 23.56
CA MET A 1 2.58 -11.62 23.69
C MET A 1 3.84 -11.04 23.09
N THR A 2 5.03 -11.41 23.57
CA THR A 2 6.27 -10.92 22.97
C THR A 2 6.50 -11.67 21.66
N GLU A 3 6.37 -11.00 20.51
CA GLU A 3 6.61 -11.62 19.19
C GLU A 3 8.13 -11.77 18.97
N VAL A 4 8.58 -13.01 18.76
CA VAL A 4 9.96 -13.33 18.40
C VAL A 4 10.07 -13.36 16.88
N HIS A 5 11.00 -12.58 16.35
CA HIS A 5 11.29 -12.55 14.92
C HIS A 5 12.61 -13.29 14.67
N HIS A 6 12.56 -14.27 13.79
CA HIS A 6 13.71 -15.04 13.32
C HIS A 6 14.24 -14.45 12.01
N VAL A 7 15.54 -14.56 11.80
CA VAL A 7 16.21 -14.10 10.58
C VAL A 7 16.94 -15.28 9.96
N ALA A 8 16.51 -15.67 8.76
CA ALA A 8 17.12 -16.73 7.98
C ALA A 8 17.94 -16.13 6.85
N LEU A 9 19.25 -15.97 7.08
CA LEU A 9 20.20 -15.63 6.02
C LEU A 9 20.47 -16.88 5.17
N LEU A 10 20.01 -16.85 3.92
CA LEU A 10 20.18 -17.94 2.96
C LEU A 10 21.43 -17.73 2.12
N HIS A 11 22.23 -18.79 1.94
CA HIS A 11 23.40 -18.78 1.07
C HIS A 11 23.73 -20.21 0.63
N ASP A 12 23.92 -20.42 -0.69
CA ASP A 12 24.26 -21.71 -1.31
C ASP A 12 23.41 -22.91 -0.83
N GLY A 13 22.10 -22.68 -0.66
CA GLY A 13 21.14 -23.68 -0.21
C GLY A 13 21.19 -24.02 1.29
N GLY A 14 22.08 -23.36 2.04
CA GLY A 14 22.14 -23.40 3.49
C GLY A 14 21.53 -22.16 4.16
N VAL A 15 21.45 -22.20 5.49
CA VAL A 15 20.99 -21.11 6.34
C VAL A 15 21.97 -20.86 7.49
N LEU A 16 22.19 -19.58 7.82
CA LEU A 16 23.04 -19.18 8.94
C LEU A 16 22.43 -19.62 10.28
N VAL A 17 23.26 -20.18 11.16
CA VAL A 17 22.89 -20.51 12.53
C VAL A 17 23.89 -19.95 13.54
N ASP A 18 23.41 -19.72 14.76
CA ASP A 18 24.25 -19.35 15.91
C ASP A 18 25.01 -20.56 16.49
N GLU A 19 25.75 -20.34 17.58
CA GLU A 19 26.53 -21.39 18.26
C GLU A 19 25.69 -22.55 18.81
N THR A 20 24.38 -22.35 18.99
CA THR A 20 23.42 -23.36 19.45
C THR A 20 22.76 -24.12 18.30
N GLY A 21 22.98 -23.69 17.05
CA GLY A 21 22.32 -24.23 15.86
C GLY A 21 20.94 -23.63 15.60
N ALA A 22 20.58 -22.52 16.25
CA ALA A 22 19.32 -21.81 16.06
C ALA A 22 19.46 -20.67 15.05
N LEU A 23 18.34 -20.24 14.45
CA LEU A 23 18.31 -19.02 13.66
C LEU A 23 18.56 -17.80 14.55
N PRO A 24 19.37 -16.81 14.11
CA PRO A 24 19.42 -15.50 14.75
C PRO A 24 18.01 -14.94 14.93
N SER A 25 17.74 -14.34 16.09
CA SER A 25 16.42 -13.80 16.39
C SER A 25 16.50 -12.55 17.26
N PHE A 26 15.41 -11.79 17.26
CA PHE A 26 15.23 -10.63 18.13
C PHE A 26 13.77 -10.51 18.56
N VAL A 27 13.55 -9.83 19.68
CA VAL A 27 12.22 -9.47 20.15
C VAL A 27 11.81 -8.17 19.47
N HIS A 28 10.69 -8.19 18.76
CA HIS A 28 10.14 -6.98 18.17
C HIS A 28 9.45 -6.15 19.24
N GLN A 29 9.80 -4.86 19.33
CA GLN A 29 9.25 -3.93 20.34
C GLN A 29 8.37 -2.84 19.73
N ASP A 30 8.22 -2.77 18.40
CA ASP A 30 7.58 -1.63 17.73
C ASP A 30 7.00 -2.01 16.35
N ASP A 31 5.69 -1.84 16.13
CA ASP A 31 4.95 -2.37 14.96
C ASP A 31 5.25 -1.68 13.61
N SER A 32 6.22 -0.77 13.54
CA SER A 32 6.57 -0.09 12.28
C SER A 32 7.20 -1.06 11.26
N PRO A 33 6.60 -1.27 10.05
CA PRO A 33 7.06 -2.24 9.06
C PRO A 33 8.52 -2.07 8.58
N GLY A 34 9.07 -0.85 8.65
CA GLY A 34 10.45 -0.55 8.25
C GLY A 34 11.50 -0.88 9.31
N SER A 35 11.11 -0.89 10.60
CA SER A 35 12.04 -1.12 11.70
C SER A 35 12.54 -2.57 11.73
N SER A 36 11.65 -3.53 11.43
CA SER A 36 11.94 -4.96 11.49
C SER A 36 12.93 -5.41 10.40
N LEU A 37 12.76 -4.91 9.17
CA LEU A 37 13.64 -5.26 8.06
C LEU A 37 15.07 -4.76 8.30
N ALA A 38 15.23 -3.48 8.65
CA ALA A 38 16.54 -2.90 8.91
C ALA A 38 17.27 -3.58 10.07
N VAL A 39 16.55 -3.99 11.13
CA VAL A 39 17.11 -4.81 12.22
C VAL A 39 17.54 -6.18 11.72
N SER A 40 16.70 -6.84 10.93
CA SER A 40 16.99 -8.19 10.39
C SER A 40 18.23 -8.20 9.50
N LEU A 41 18.33 -7.25 8.56
CA LEU A 41 19.49 -7.10 7.67
C LEU A 41 20.79 -6.89 8.46
N ARG A 42 20.78 -5.97 9.45
CA ARG A 42 21.96 -5.71 10.30
C ARG A 42 22.35 -6.89 11.18
N LEU A 43 21.38 -7.65 11.69
CA LEU A 43 21.62 -8.76 12.61
C LEU A 43 22.52 -9.84 12.00
N VAL A 44 22.35 -10.11 10.71
CA VAL A 44 23.05 -11.18 10.00
C VAL A 44 24.00 -10.68 8.90
N GLY A 45 24.11 -9.35 8.72
CA GLY A 45 24.93 -8.76 7.66
C GLY A 45 24.40 -9.05 6.26
N ALA A 46 23.07 -9.04 6.10
CA ALA A 46 22.38 -9.18 4.82
C ALA A 46 22.04 -7.82 4.20
N ASP A 47 21.76 -7.80 2.90
CA ASP A 47 21.45 -6.57 2.16
C ASP A 47 20.08 -6.62 1.46
N VAL A 48 19.47 -7.80 1.31
CA VAL A 48 18.23 -7.99 0.55
C VAL A 48 17.30 -9.00 1.19
N LEU A 49 16.00 -8.88 0.93
CA LEU A 49 15.07 -10.00 1.09
C LEU A 49 15.17 -10.89 -0.14
N VAL A 50 15.04 -12.20 0.08
CA VAL A 50 15.06 -13.21 -0.99
C VAL A 50 13.77 -14.02 -1.05
N SER A 51 12.84 -13.73 -0.14
CA SER A 51 11.48 -14.26 -0.09
C SER A 51 10.64 -13.34 0.84
N PRO A 52 9.31 -13.23 0.67
CA PRO A 52 8.43 -12.56 1.61
C PRO A 52 8.57 -13.10 3.03
N THR A 53 8.23 -12.26 4.00
CA THR A 53 8.24 -12.65 5.40
C THR A 53 7.21 -13.76 5.65
N ALA A 54 7.66 -14.87 6.22
CA ALA A 54 6.76 -15.93 6.64
C ALA A 54 6.19 -15.64 8.03
N ARG A 55 4.90 -15.89 8.22
CA ARG A 55 4.22 -15.84 9.52
C ARG A 55 4.10 -17.24 10.10
N LEU A 56 4.47 -17.39 11.36
CA LEU A 56 4.35 -18.62 12.15
C LEU A 56 3.00 -18.67 12.86
N ASP A 57 2.55 -19.87 13.22
CA ASP A 57 1.26 -20.09 13.90
C ASP A 57 1.15 -19.39 15.27
N ASP A 58 2.27 -19.16 15.93
CA ASP A 58 2.35 -18.47 17.23
C ASP A 58 2.41 -16.94 17.11
N GLY A 59 2.30 -16.41 15.88
CA GLY A 59 2.44 -14.99 15.57
C GLY A 59 3.89 -14.54 15.30
N GLY A 60 4.88 -15.40 15.55
CA GLY A 60 6.27 -15.14 15.19
C GLY A 60 6.46 -14.98 13.68
N ARG A 61 7.60 -14.39 13.29
CA ARG A 61 7.91 -14.11 11.88
C ARG A 61 9.28 -14.63 11.51
N VAL A 62 9.46 -15.01 10.24
CA VAL A 62 10.76 -15.37 9.68
C VAL A 62 11.08 -14.44 8.52
N GLN A 63 12.06 -13.58 8.72
CA GLN A 63 12.63 -12.73 7.68
C GLN A 63 13.64 -13.55 6.87
N LEU A 64 13.39 -13.69 5.57
CA LEU A 64 14.17 -14.51 4.64
C LEU A 64 15.07 -13.60 3.81
N VAL A 65 16.35 -13.59 4.12
CA VAL A 65 17.30 -12.57 3.65
C VAL A 65 18.51 -13.19 2.97
N GLY A 66 19.23 -12.39 2.18
CA GLY A 66 20.41 -12.79 1.44
C GLY A 66 21.47 -11.69 1.36
N VAL A 67 22.65 -12.06 0.89
CA VAL A 67 23.72 -11.12 0.51
C VAL A 67 23.85 -11.10 -1.00
N ARG A 68 24.03 -9.90 -1.58
CA ARG A 68 24.22 -9.75 -3.04
C ARG A 68 25.66 -9.94 -3.46
N HIS A 69 26.61 -9.63 -2.58
CA HIS A 69 28.03 -9.62 -2.89
C HIS A 69 28.86 -10.23 -1.76
N GLY A 70 29.80 -11.09 -2.15
CA GLY A 70 30.71 -11.77 -1.22
C GLY A 70 30.06 -12.93 -0.48
N ASP A 71 30.89 -13.60 0.34
CA ASP A 71 30.47 -14.74 1.14
C ASP A 71 30.13 -14.27 2.56
N PRO A 72 28.94 -14.58 3.08
CA PRO A 72 28.58 -14.23 4.44
C PRO A 72 29.40 -15.05 5.44
N ALA A 73 29.82 -14.41 6.54
CA ALA A 73 30.55 -15.10 7.60
C ALA A 73 29.60 -15.92 8.48
N GLY A 74 30.08 -17.04 9.01
CA GLY A 74 29.38 -17.83 10.03
C GLY A 74 29.23 -19.31 9.69
N THR A 75 28.41 -20.00 10.46
CA THR A 75 28.13 -21.43 10.26
C THR A 75 26.83 -21.58 9.48
N PHE A 76 26.91 -22.24 8.32
CA PHE A 76 25.74 -22.56 7.51
C PHE A 76 25.41 -24.05 7.61
N VAL A 77 24.14 -24.35 7.77
CA VAL A 77 23.62 -25.73 7.80
C VAL A 77 22.52 -25.90 6.75
N THR A 78 22.28 -27.12 6.31
CA THR A 78 21.11 -27.41 5.48
C THR A 78 19.83 -27.28 6.33
N PRO A 79 18.69 -26.88 5.73
CA PRO A 79 17.46 -26.57 6.50
C PRO A 79 16.97 -27.72 7.40
N ASP A 80 17.19 -28.98 7.00
CA ASP A 80 16.83 -30.19 7.76
C ASP A 80 17.63 -30.35 9.08
N ARG A 81 18.65 -29.53 9.30
CA ARG A 81 19.49 -29.54 10.51
C ARG A 81 19.02 -28.53 11.56
N LEU A 82 18.04 -27.68 11.24
CA LEU A 82 17.42 -26.79 12.22
C LEU A 82 16.62 -27.60 13.25
N ALA A 83 16.78 -27.25 14.54
CA ALA A 83 16.14 -27.97 15.63
C ALA A 83 14.61 -27.78 15.67
N ASP A 84 14.13 -26.61 15.22
CA ASP A 84 12.71 -26.29 15.13
C ASP A 84 12.15 -26.74 13.76
N PRO A 85 11.21 -27.71 13.73
CA PRO A 85 10.62 -28.20 12.48
C PRO A 85 9.83 -27.14 11.69
N ALA A 86 9.21 -26.17 12.37
CA ALA A 86 8.45 -25.10 11.71
C ALA A 86 9.40 -24.15 10.97
N LEU A 87 10.48 -23.74 11.63
CA LEU A 87 11.54 -22.94 11.00
C LEU A 87 12.22 -23.71 9.87
N ALA A 88 12.51 -25.00 10.07
CA ALA A 88 13.10 -25.86 9.04
C ALA A 88 12.23 -25.91 7.76
N ALA A 89 10.91 -26.05 7.91
CA ALA A 89 9.98 -26.11 6.79
C ALA A 89 9.88 -24.78 6.02
N VAL A 90 9.82 -23.66 6.74
CA VAL A 90 9.81 -22.32 6.14
C VAL A 90 11.09 -22.07 5.35
N VAL A 91 12.25 -22.33 5.95
CA VAL A 91 13.54 -22.12 5.31
C VAL A 91 13.73 -23.06 4.10
N ALA A 92 13.36 -24.34 4.21
CA ALA A 92 13.47 -25.29 3.12
C ALA A 92 12.60 -24.89 1.91
N THR A 93 11.40 -24.39 2.18
CA THR A 93 10.50 -23.85 1.15
C THR A 93 11.15 -22.66 0.45
N ALA A 94 11.61 -21.67 1.22
CA ALA A 94 12.23 -20.48 0.66
C ALA A 94 13.48 -20.80 -0.18
N VAL A 95 14.37 -21.68 0.31
CA VAL A 95 15.55 -22.14 -0.46
C VAL A 95 15.13 -22.79 -1.78
N THR A 96 14.06 -23.57 -1.77
CA THR A 96 13.53 -24.23 -2.98
C THR A 96 12.97 -23.22 -3.98
N GLU A 97 12.31 -22.17 -3.49
CA GLU A 97 11.63 -21.16 -4.30
C GLU A 97 12.57 -20.10 -4.88
N LEU A 98 13.85 -20.08 -4.46
CA LEU A 98 14.91 -19.30 -5.10
C LEU A 98 15.18 -19.77 -6.55
N ASP A 99 14.84 -21.02 -6.88
CA ASP A 99 14.80 -21.48 -8.26
C ASP A 99 13.60 -20.80 -8.97
N PRO A 100 13.82 -19.98 -10.02
CA PRO A 100 12.75 -19.32 -10.76
C PRO A 100 11.69 -20.29 -11.31
N ALA A 101 12.05 -21.55 -11.55
CA ALA A 101 11.10 -22.59 -12.00
C ALA A 101 10.15 -23.07 -10.90
N ARG A 102 10.42 -22.69 -9.64
CA ARG A 102 9.65 -23.07 -8.45
C ARG A 102 9.05 -21.89 -7.71
N THR A 103 9.30 -20.66 -8.16
CA THR A 103 8.72 -19.46 -7.58
C THR A 103 7.18 -19.49 -7.72
N PRO A 104 6.42 -19.30 -6.62
CA PRO A 104 4.96 -19.24 -6.67
C PRO A 104 4.42 -18.10 -7.56
N PRO A 105 3.23 -18.30 -8.16
CA PRO A 105 2.55 -17.23 -8.87
C PRO A 105 2.21 -16.08 -7.90
N GLY A 106 2.28 -14.85 -8.39
CA GLY A 106 2.03 -13.65 -7.58
C GLY A 106 3.23 -13.16 -6.78
N ARG A 107 4.37 -13.89 -6.73
CA ARG A 107 5.60 -13.44 -6.05
C ARG A 107 6.04 -12.07 -6.58
N PRO A 108 6.11 -11.01 -5.77
CA PRO A 108 6.63 -9.73 -6.23
C PRO A 108 8.08 -9.79 -6.73
N ALA A 109 8.43 -8.92 -7.68
CA ALA A 109 9.72 -8.98 -8.36
C ALA A 109 10.92 -8.76 -7.41
N TRP A 110 10.77 -7.91 -6.39
CA TRP A 110 11.83 -7.64 -5.39
C TRP A 110 12.19 -8.82 -4.48
N PHE A 111 11.41 -9.91 -4.52
CA PHE A 111 11.77 -11.17 -3.86
C PHE A 111 12.43 -12.17 -4.80
N ARG A 112 12.62 -11.82 -6.08
CA ARG A 112 13.19 -12.72 -7.09
C ARG A 112 14.68 -12.42 -7.30
N PRO A 113 15.52 -13.44 -7.49
CA PRO A 113 16.93 -13.22 -7.82
C PRO A 113 17.11 -12.32 -9.06
N GLY A 114 18.05 -11.39 -8.98
CA GLY A 114 18.42 -10.48 -10.10
C GLY A 114 17.67 -9.15 -10.14
N TRP A 115 16.53 -9.00 -9.44
CA TRP A 115 15.73 -7.76 -9.50
C TRP A 115 16.51 -6.52 -9.06
N PHE A 116 17.30 -6.62 -7.99
CA PHE A 116 18.11 -5.50 -7.49
C PHE A 116 19.14 -5.01 -8.52
N ASP A 117 19.77 -5.94 -9.25
CA ASP A 117 20.76 -5.59 -10.27
C ASP A 117 20.08 -4.92 -11.47
N GLU A 118 18.90 -5.39 -11.84
CA GLU A 118 18.09 -4.81 -12.92
C GLU A 118 17.65 -3.37 -12.60
N VAL A 119 17.12 -3.16 -11.41
CA VAL A 119 16.70 -1.84 -10.91
C VAL A 119 17.88 -0.89 -10.78
N GLU A 120 19.01 -1.37 -10.24
CA GLU A 120 20.21 -0.55 -10.12
C GLU A 120 20.77 -0.14 -11.49
N ALA A 121 20.76 -1.04 -12.47
CA ALA A 121 21.17 -0.72 -13.84
C ALA A 121 20.25 0.31 -14.49
N TRP A 122 18.94 0.21 -14.28
CA TRP A 122 17.97 1.21 -14.74
C TRP A 122 18.21 2.58 -14.08
N ILE A 123 18.37 2.62 -12.75
CA ILE A 123 18.69 3.84 -12.01
C ILE A 123 19.97 4.47 -12.55
N ASP A 124 21.04 3.69 -12.71
CA ASP A 124 22.32 4.21 -13.18
C ASP A 124 22.19 4.82 -14.59
N SER A 125 21.44 4.16 -15.50
CA SER A 125 21.15 4.69 -16.82
C SER A 125 20.34 5.99 -16.80
N VAL A 126 19.40 6.14 -15.86
CA VAL A 126 18.65 7.40 -15.67
C VAL A 126 19.58 8.50 -15.17
N LEU A 127 20.43 8.19 -14.20
CA LEU A 127 21.27 9.18 -13.54
C LEU A 127 22.39 9.69 -14.45
N GLU A 128 22.91 8.88 -15.38
CA GLU A 128 23.86 9.29 -16.42
C GLU A 128 23.39 10.55 -17.17
N GLY A 129 22.10 10.65 -17.48
CA GLY A 129 21.51 11.79 -18.17
C GLY A 129 21.37 13.06 -17.32
N SER A 130 21.29 12.91 -15.98
CA SER A 130 21.10 14.01 -15.02
C SER A 130 22.41 14.55 -14.42
N GLY A 131 23.54 13.88 -14.69
CA GLY A 131 24.84 14.22 -14.10
C GLY A 131 24.98 13.85 -12.62
N ARG A 132 24.03 13.11 -12.04
CA ARG A 132 24.13 12.51 -10.71
C ARG A 132 24.76 11.12 -10.83
N ARG A 133 25.35 10.61 -9.76
CA ARG A 133 25.86 9.24 -9.69
C ARG A 133 25.47 8.59 -8.38
N ARG A 134 24.93 7.39 -8.46
CA ARG A 134 24.68 6.55 -7.29
C ARG A 134 26.01 6.20 -6.60
N THR A 135 26.05 6.34 -5.28
CA THR A 135 27.29 6.17 -4.49
C THR A 135 27.37 4.84 -3.74
N HIS A 136 26.24 4.15 -3.60
CA HIS A 136 26.10 2.91 -2.84
C HIS A 136 25.06 2.00 -3.52
N PRO A 137 25.05 0.69 -3.23
CA PRO A 137 23.90 -0.16 -3.53
C PRO A 137 22.60 0.45 -2.95
N ILE A 138 21.46 0.21 -3.61
CA ILE A 138 20.18 0.72 -3.09
C ILE A 138 19.88 0.10 -1.73
N GLU A 139 19.36 0.90 -0.81
CA GLU A 139 19.02 0.48 0.55
C GLU A 139 17.52 0.18 0.63
N ALA A 140 17.16 -1.07 0.91
CA ALA A 140 15.78 -1.45 1.15
C ALA A 140 15.24 -0.76 2.42
N VAL A 141 14.17 0.03 2.26
CA VAL A 141 13.52 0.71 3.39
C VAL A 141 12.25 -0.03 3.80
N LYS A 142 11.42 -0.42 2.82
CA LYS A 142 10.21 -1.22 3.04
C LYS A 142 10.00 -2.17 1.87
N MET A 143 9.80 -3.45 2.13
CA MET A 143 9.54 -4.48 1.11
C MET A 143 8.56 -5.49 1.67
N TRP A 144 7.45 -5.70 0.97
CA TRP A 144 6.31 -6.48 1.43
C TRP A 144 5.48 -6.95 0.22
N SER A 145 4.25 -7.41 0.40
CA SER A 145 3.40 -7.97 -0.67
C SER A 145 3.10 -7.02 -1.82
N ILE A 146 2.91 -5.73 -1.54
CA ILE A 146 2.36 -4.79 -2.52
C ILE A 146 3.35 -3.78 -3.08
N SER A 147 4.47 -3.51 -2.40
CA SER A 147 5.50 -2.60 -2.93
C SER A 147 6.91 -2.88 -2.37
N ALA A 148 7.91 -2.36 -3.08
CA ALA A 148 9.24 -2.13 -2.59
C ALA A 148 9.54 -0.64 -2.62
N VAL A 149 10.05 -0.12 -1.50
CA VAL A 149 10.54 1.25 -1.35
C VAL A 149 12.01 1.17 -0.94
N ALA A 150 12.87 1.85 -1.70
CA ALA A 150 14.30 1.85 -1.47
C ALA A 150 14.88 3.26 -1.56
N ARG A 151 15.91 3.52 -0.75
CA ARG A 151 16.69 4.74 -0.78
C ARG A 151 17.87 4.59 -1.73
N VAL A 152 18.05 5.58 -2.58
CA VAL A 152 19.11 5.64 -3.59
C VAL A 152 20.04 6.80 -3.23
N ARG A 153 21.19 6.49 -2.63
CA ARG A 153 22.19 7.52 -2.28
C ARG A 153 22.94 7.99 -3.54
N THR A 154 22.97 9.29 -3.79
CA THR A 154 23.76 9.87 -4.90
C THR A 154 24.81 10.85 -4.40
N ASP A 155 25.67 11.34 -5.29
CA ASP A 155 26.61 12.43 -5.01
C ASP A 155 25.94 13.82 -4.99
N ALA A 156 24.63 13.89 -5.22
CA ALA A 156 23.82 15.11 -5.25
C ALA A 156 22.50 14.95 -4.47
N GLY A 157 22.56 14.31 -3.29
CA GLY A 157 21.41 14.07 -2.42
C GLY A 157 20.79 12.68 -2.62
N ASP A 158 19.86 12.32 -1.74
CA ASP A 158 19.17 11.04 -1.81
C ASP A 158 17.99 11.11 -2.77
N LEU A 159 17.70 9.98 -3.42
CA LEU A 159 16.48 9.75 -4.21
C LEU A 159 15.71 8.57 -3.61
N TRP A 160 14.45 8.45 -3.98
CA TRP A 160 13.57 7.37 -3.54
C TRP A 160 13.07 6.57 -4.73
N LEU A 161 13.29 5.26 -4.67
CA LEU A 161 12.69 4.29 -5.58
C LEU A 161 11.41 3.77 -4.94
N LYS A 162 10.33 3.72 -5.72
CA LYS A 162 9.16 2.89 -5.45
C LYS A 162 8.97 1.91 -6.61
N ALA A 163 8.73 0.66 -6.29
CA ALA A 163 8.33 -0.38 -7.22
C ALA A 163 7.05 -1.05 -6.69
N PRO A 164 5.89 -0.86 -7.32
CA PRO A 164 4.65 -1.52 -6.96
C PRO A 164 4.62 -2.97 -7.46
N CYS A 165 3.76 -3.81 -6.88
CA CYS A 165 3.49 -5.15 -7.41
C CYS A 165 2.77 -5.05 -8.76
N GLU A 166 2.63 -6.17 -9.47
CA GLU A 166 2.04 -6.19 -10.81
C GLU A 166 0.63 -5.56 -10.84
N HIS A 167 -0.16 -5.80 -9.80
CA HIS A 167 -1.50 -5.24 -9.62
C HIS A 167 -1.54 -3.70 -9.69
N PHE A 168 -0.47 -3.05 -9.23
CA PHE A 168 -0.36 -1.61 -9.03
C PHE A 168 0.58 -0.91 -10.03
N ARG A 169 1.05 -1.59 -11.07
CA ARG A 169 1.92 -1.00 -12.12
C ARG A 169 1.31 0.21 -12.83
N ALA A 170 -0.03 0.34 -12.81
CA ALA A 170 -0.72 1.48 -13.38
C ALA A 170 -0.29 2.82 -12.75
N GLU A 171 0.25 2.83 -11.53
CA GLU A 171 0.78 4.02 -10.87
C GLU A 171 1.81 4.75 -11.75
N ALA A 172 2.63 4.02 -12.50
CA ALA A 172 3.62 4.59 -13.42
C ALA A 172 3.01 5.37 -14.59
N ARG A 173 1.72 5.23 -14.86
CA ARG A 173 1.01 6.08 -15.83
C ARG A 173 0.16 7.13 -15.12
N VAL A 174 -0.46 6.77 -13.99
CA VAL A 174 -1.30 7.67 -13.20
C VAL A 174 -0.50 8.84 -12.65
N HIS A 175 0.63 8.58 -11.96
CA HIS A 175 1.42 9.64 -11.33
C HIS A 175 1.91 10.69 -12.34
N PRO A 176 2.56 10.36 -13.49
CA PRO A 176 2.92 11.37 -14.48
C PRO A 176 1.74 12.17 -15.02
N THR A 177 0.58 11.53 -15.18
CA THR A 177 -0.63 12.20 -15.66
C THR A 177 -1.11 13.22 -14.63
N VAL A 178 -1.21 12.83 -13.36
CA VAL A 178 -1.56 13.75 -12.27
C VAL A 178 -0.51 14.85 -12.12
N ALA A 179 0.79 14.54 -12.21
CA ALA A 179 1.87 15.53 -12.15
C ALA A 179 1.79 16.57 -13.27
N ARG A 180 1.32 16.19 -14.45
CA ARG A 180 1.17 17.14 -15.57
C ARG A 180 -0.04 18.05 -15.39
N LEU A 181 -1.14 17.54 -14.84
CA LEU A 181 -2.37 18.29 -14.61
C LEU A 181 -2.28 19.17 -13.36
N PHE A 182 -1.67 18.63 -12.29
CA PHE A 182 -1.59 19.19 -10.95
C PHE A 182 -0.15 19.06 -10.39
N PRO A 183 0.82 19.80 -10.95
CA PRO A 183 2.25 19.60 -10.69
C PRO A 183 2.68 19.80 -9.23
N ASP A 184 1.96 20.64 -8.49
CA ASP A 184 2.26 20.90 -7.09
C ASP A 184 1.61 19.89 -6.14
N LEU A 185 0.79 18.96 -6.64
CA LEU A 185 0.06 18.01 -5.80
C LEU A 185 0.86 16.74 -5.49
N VAL A 186 1.76 16.31 -6.37
CA VAL A 186 2.39 14.97 -6.30
C VAL A 186 3.91 15.04 -6.18
N PRO A 187 4.58 13.98 -5.68
CA PRO A 187 6.03 13.94 -5.61
C PRO A 187 6.67 14.23 -6.96
N SER A 188 7.81 14.94 -6.93
CA SER A 188 8.56 15.23 -8.14
C SER A 188 9.25 13.96 -8.65
N LEU A 189 8.89 13.56 -9.87
CA LEU A 189 9.48 12.43 -10.56
C LEU A 189 10.82 12.82 -11.19
N VAL A 190 11.83 11.99 -10.95
CA VAL A 190 13.12 12.01 -11.66
C VAL A 190 13.00 11.18 -12.94
N ALA A 191 12.42 9.98 -12.82
CA ALA A 191 12.16 9.09 -13.94
C ALA A 191 11.05 8.09 -13.61
N VAL A 192 10.49 7.51 -14.67
CA VAL A 192 9.47 6.47 -14.61
C VAL A 192 9.85 5.36 -15.57
N GLU A 193 9.71 4.12 -15.12
CA GLU A 193 9.72 2.95 -16.00
C GLU A 193 8.32 2.33 -16.02
N GLU A 194 7.61 2.56 -17.13
CA GLU A 194 6.19 2.25 -17.24
C GLU A 194 5.88 0.75 -17.28
N GLU A 195 6.73 -0.08 -17.90
CA GLU A 195 6.45 -1.51 -18.05
C GLU A 195 6.56 -2.24 -16.72
N GLN A 196 7.57 -1.88 -15.92
CA GLN A 196 7.78 -2.48 -14.59
C GLN A 196 7.07 -1.74 -13.47
N GLY A 197 6.59 -0.51 -13.71
CA GLY A 197 5.90 0.32 -12.73
C GLY A 197 6.85 1.15 -11.83
N TRP A 198 8.14 1.23 -12.14
CA TRP A 198 9.11 1.85 -11.22
C TRP A 198 9.05 3.37 -11.28
N LEU A 199 9.11 3.98 -10.10
CA LEU A 199 9.15 5.43 -9.91
C LEU A 199 10.44 5.79 -9.20
N LEU A 200 11.21 6.71 -9.77
CA LEU A 200 12.34 7.35 -9.10
C LEU A 200 11.95 8.79 -8.79
N MET A 201 11.99 9.18 -7.53
CA MET A 201 11.45 10.43 -7.02
C MET A 201 12.48 11.22 -6.21
N GLU A 202 12.32 12.54 -6.21
CA GLU A 202 12.97 13.43 -5.25
C GLU A 202 12.43 13.18 -3.83
N PRO A 203 13.22 13.47 -2.78
CA PRO A 203 12.79 13.28 -1.40
C PRO A 203 11.65 14.24 -1.03
N LEU A 204 10.77 13.77 -0.15
CA LEU A 204 9.67 14.54 0.42
C LEU A 204 10.02 15.02 1.83
N VAL A 205 9.54 16.21 2.19
CA VAL A 205 9.62 16.74 3.55
C VAL A 205 8.22 16.68 4.17
N GLY A 206 8.12 16.29 5.44
CA GLY A 206 6.85 16.17 6.15
C GLY A 206 6.02 14.93 5.80
N ALA A 207 6.65 13.90 5.22
CA ALA A 207 6.01 12.61 4.89
C ALA A 207 5.96 11.64 6.09
N GLU A 208 6.83 11.81 7.08
CA GLU A 208 6.81 11.05 8.33
C GLU A 208 5.96 11.76 9.39
N ASP A 209 5.36 11.01 10.31
CA ASP A 209 4.51 11.56 11.37
C ASP A 209 5.28 12.55 12.27
N GLU A 210 6.57 12.33 12.53
CA GLU A 210 7.39 13.23 13.36
C GLU A 210 7.73 14.56 12.67
N ASP A 211 7.79 14.57 11.34
CA ASP A 211 8.20 15.73 10.54
C ASP A 211 7.01 16.48 9.92
N ARG A 212 5.80 15.91 9.98
CA ARG A 212 4.59 16.51 9.40
C ARG A 212 4.08 17.66 10.26
N ALA A 213 3.85 18.80 9.62
CA ALA A 213 3.31 19.98 10.31
C ALA A 213 1.83 19.78 10.73
N ASP A 214 1.43 20.50 11.78
CA ASP A 214 0.03 20.52 12.25
C ASP A 214 -0.93 21.04 11.16
N GLY A 215 -2.20 20.59 11.23
CA GLY A 215 -3.26 21.02 10.32
C GLY A 215 -3.21 20.41 8.92
N ALA A 216 -2.44 19.33 8.74
CA ALA A 216 -2.31 18.64 7.47
C ALA A 216 -3.67 18.18 6.89
N GLY A 217 -4.59 17.66 7.73
CA GLY A 217 -5.89 17.17 7.26
C GLY A 217 -6.75 18.29 6.67
N LEU A 218 -6.78 19.44 7.33
CA LEU A 218 -7.52 20.61 6.83
C LEU A 218 -6.93 21.19 5.53
N GLU A 219 -5.59 21.24 5.44
CA GLU A 219 -4.91 21.70 4.23
C GLU A 219 -5.18 20.73 3.05
N VAL A 220 -5.07 19.41 3.29
CA VAL A 220 -5.43 18.39 2.31
C VAL A 220 -6.87 18.57 1.87
N ALA A 221 -7.84 18.68 2.78
CA ALA A 221 -9.24 18.83 2.40
C ALA A 221 -9.50 20.08 1.55
N THR A 222 -8.79 21.18 1.82
CA THR A 222 -8.92 22.43 1.05
C THR A 222 -8.33 22.28 -0.36
N VAL A 223 -7.09 21.81 -0.47
CA VAL A 223 -6.39 21.69 -1.76
C VAL A 223 -6.98 20.57 -2.61
N TRP A 224 -7.32 19.45 -1.97
CA TRP A 224 -7.85 18.26 -2.63
C TRP A 224 -9.24 18.50 -3.21
N ALA A 225 -10.16 19.09 -2.45
CA ALA A 225 -11.50 19.40 -2.97
C ALA A 225 -11.45 20.31 -4.20
N ARG A 226 -10.62 21.35 -4.19
CA ARG A 226 -10.42 22.24 -5.34
C ARG A 226 -9.85 21.51 -6.54
N THR A 227 -8.82 20.71 -6.31
CA THR A 227 -8.17 19.92 -7.37
C THR A 227 -9.16 18.93 -7.99
N GLN A 228 -9.99 18.28 -7.17
CA GLN A 228 -11.00 17.35 -7.66
C GLN A 228 -12.12 18.06 -8.43
N VAL A 229 -12.53 19.28 -8.05
CA VAL A 229 -13.46 20.08 -8.86
C VAL A 229 -12.85 20.39 -10.24
N ASP A 230 -11.59 20.81 -10.29
CA ASP A 230 -10.90 21.09 -11.56
C ASP A 230 -10.70 19.81 -12.40
N ALA A 231 -10.40 18.68 -11.74
CA ALA A 231 -10.16 17.39 -12.38
C ALA A 231 -11.39 16.80 -13.08
N VAL A 232 -12.61 17.28 -12.80
CA VAL A 232 -13.82 16.87 -13.53
C VAL A 232 -13.65 17.11 -15.03
N ALA A 233 -12.99 18.20 -15.43
CA ALA A 233 -12.74 18.53 -16.83
C ALA A 233 -11.67 17.64 -17.50
N HIS A 234 -10.97 16.82 -16.73
CA HIS A 234 -9.83 16.00 -17.15
C HIS A 234 -10.08 14.49 -16.99
N VAL A 235 -11.30 14.05 -16.71
CA VAL A 235 -11.63 12.62 -16.50
C VAL A 235 -11.15 11.74 -17.66
N ASP A 236 -11.44 12.11 -18.91
CA ASP A 236 -11.00 11.33 -20.08
C ASP A 236 -9.47 11.20 -20.17
N GLU A 237 -8.77 12.25 -19.79
CA GLU A 237 -7.31 12.34 -19.79
C GLU A 237 -6.69 11.53 -18.65
N LEU A 238 -7.32 11.50 -17.48
CA LEU A 238 -6.94 10.67 -16.34
C LEU A 238 -7.14 9.18 -16.65
N VAL A 239 -8.27 8.81 -17.26
CA VAL A 239 -8.54 7.43 -17.70
C VAL A 239 -7.53 7.00 -18.76
N ALA A 240 -7.26 7.85 -19.76
CA ALA A 240 -6.20 7.59 -20.75
C ALA A 240 -4.81 7.49 -20.10
N GLY A 241 -4.59 8.21 -19.00
CA GLY A 241 -3.40 8.16 -18.15
C GLY A 241 -3.34 6.95 -17.21
N GLY A 242 -4.30 6.02 -17.27
CA GLY A 242 -4.25 4.77 -16.53
C GLY A 242 -5.11 4.70 -15.27
N CYS A 243 -5.83 5.77 -14.90
CA CYS A 243 -6.83 5.69 -13.84
C CYS A 243 -7.94 4.70 -14.23
N ARG A 244 -8.27 3.77 -13.34
CA ARG A 244 -9.45 2.92 -13.50
C ARG A 244 -10.71 3.76 -13.25
N VAL A 245 -11.80 3.49 -13.98
CA VAL A 245 -13.12 4.02 -13.61
C VAL A 245 -13.72 3.11 -12.56
N ARG A 246 -14.07 3.65 -11.40
CA ARG A 246 -14.71 2.95 -10.29
C ARG A 246 -16.03 3.63 -9.94
N GLY A 247 -16.94 3.66 -10.92
CA GLY A 247 -18.26 4.24 -10.77
C GLY A 247 -19.22 3.34 -10.01
N VAL A 248 -20.49 3.73 -10.02
CA VAL A 248 -21.57 3.06 -9.29
C VAL A 248 -21.73 1.58 -9.66
N GLU A 249 -21.77 1.25 -10.96
CA GLU A 249 -22.01 -0.13 -11.40
C GLU A 249 -20.75 -0.99 -11.28
N GLU A 250 -19.55 -0.44 -11.51
CA GLU A 250 -18.29 -1.14 -11.27
C GLU A 250 -18.11 -1.51 -9.80
N THR A 251 -18.43 -0.58 -8.89
CA THR A 251 -18.34 -0.80 -7.44
C THR A 251 -19.34 -1.87 -6.98
N LEU A 252 -20.60 -1.81 -7.44
CA LEU A 252 -21.61 -2.79 -7.05
C LEU A 252 -21.33 -4.18 -7.61
N ALA A 253 -20.91 -4.28 -8.88
CA ALA A 253 -20.57 -5.56 -9.47
C ALA A 253 -19.42 -6.24 -8.71
N ALA A 254 -18.37 -5.49 -8.39
CA ALA A 254 -17.24 -6.01 -7.62
C ALA A 254 -17.63 -6.36 -6.17
N PHE A 255 -18.52 -5.59 -5.55
CA PHE A 255 -19.01 -5.89 -4.21
C PHE A 255 -19.84 -7.19 -4.18
N HIS A 256 -20.66 -7.44 -5.20
CA HIS A 256 -21.39 -8.71 -5.32
C HIS A 256 -20.45 -9.90 -5.52
N ASP A 257 -19.43 -9.74 -6.38
CA ASP A 257 -18.40 -10.77 -6.60
C ASP A 257 -17.66 -11.10 -5.28
N LEU A 258 -17.28 -10.08 -4.52
CA LEU A 258 -16.68 -10.21 -3.19
C LEU A 258 -17.56 -11.03 -2.24
N LEU A 259 -18.88 -10.75 -2.18
CA LEU A 259 -19.82 -11.47 -1.31
C LEU A 259 -20.03 -12.95 -1.68
N ASP A 260 -19.64 -13.34 -2.90
CA ASP A 260 -19.73 -14.70 -3.40
C ASP A 260 -18.39 -15.44 -3.34
N HIS A 261 -17.26 -14.72 -3.46
CA HIS A 261 -15.97 -15.32 -3.79
C HIS A 261 -14.79 -14.91 -2.91
N SER A 262 -14.94 -13.90 -2.04
CA SER A 262 -13.83 -13.45 -1.20
C SER A 262 -13.28 -14.57 -0.33
N THR A 263 -11.95 -14.65 -0.24
CA THR A 263 -11.27 -15.65 0.59
C THR A 263 -11.43 -15.39 2.09
N GLU A 264 -11.92 -14.20 2.46
CA GLU A 264 -12.11 -13.79 3.85
C GLU A 264 -13.54 -14.00 4.37
N LEU A 265 -14.50 -14.40 3.52
CA LEU A 265 -15.86 -14.74 3.97
C LEU A 265 -15.89 -15.75 5.12
N PRO A 266 -15.03 -16.78 5.20
CA PRO A 266 -14.98 -17.70 6.33
C PRO A 266 -14.59 -17.06 7.68
N LEU A 267 -14.09 -15.82 7.69
CA LEU A 267 -13.79 -15.07 8.91
C LEU A 267 -15.02 -14.37 9.50
N LEU A 268 -16.14 -14.32 8.76
CA LEU A 268 -17.41 -13.78 9.26
C LEU A 268 -18.29 -14.89 9.83
N THR A 269 -19.14 -14.51 10.77
CA THR A 269 -20.25 -15.36 11.21
C THR A 269 -21.36 -15.40 10.15
N PRO A 270 -22.19 -16.46 10.13
CA PRO A 270 -23.33 -16.51 9.20
C PRO A 270 -24.32 -15.34 9.38
N GLU A 271 -24.46 -14.80 10.59
CA GLU A 271 -25.35 -13.68 10.90
C GLU A 271 -24.82 -12.35 10.34
N GLU A 272 -23.52 -12.08 10.50
CA GLU A 272 -22.88 -10.90 9.91
C GLU A 272 -22.99 -10.92 8.39
N LEU A 273 -22.72 -12.07 7.76
CA LEU A 273 -22.80 -12.20 6.30
C LEU A 273 -24.23 -12.03 5.77
N GLU A 274 -25.23 -12.61 6.43
CA GLU A 274 -26.64 -12.43 6.04
C GLU A 274 -27.10 -10.98 6.21
N THR A 275 -26.66 -10.32 7.29
CA THR A 275 -26.96 -8.89 7.50
C THR A 275 -26.40 -8.04 6.36
N VAL A 276 -25.15 -8.26 5.96
CA VAL A 276 -24.55 -7.52 4.83
C VAL A 276 -25.30 -7.82 3.53
N ARG A 277 -25.62 -9.09 3.23
CA ARG A 277 -26.35 -9.46 2.01
C ARG A 277 -27.74 -8.84 1.90
N THR A 278 -28.34 -8.48 3.03
CA THR A 278 -29.69 -7.89 3.09
C THR A 278 -29.70 -6.37 3.33
N SER A 279 -28.53 -5.75 3.54
CA SER A 279 -28.35 -4.34 3.96
C SER A 279 -28.66 -3.25 2.93
N GLY A 280 -29.33 -3.59 1.82
CA GLY A 280 -29.74 -2.62 0.81
C GLY A 280 -28.59 -1.79 0.20
N VAL A 281 -27.34 -2.29 0.24
CA VAL A 281 -26.13 -1.62 -0.28
C VAL A 281 -26.35 -1.02 -1.65
N ASP A 282 -26.93 -1.79 -2.58
CA ASP A 282 -27.30 -1.36 -3.92
C ASP A 282 -28.09 -0.06 -3.98
N ALA A 283 -29.07 0.11 -3.08
CA ALA A 283 -29.91 1.29 -3.05
C ALA A 283 -29.13 2.49 -2.51
N VAL A 284 -28.37 2.30 -1.44
CA VAL A 284 -27.58 3.36 -0.80
C VAL A 284 -26.46 3.86 -1.71
N VAL A 285 -25.74 2.94 -2.36
CA VAL A 285 -24.68 3.25 -3.32
C VAL A 285 -25.26 4.02 -4.52
N ARG A 286 -26.37 3.56 -5.11
CA ARG A 286 -27.01 4.29 -6.22
C ARG A 286 -27.53 5.66 -5.80
N GLU A 287 -28.07 5.78 -4.60
CA GLU A 287 -28.53 7.06 -4.06
C GLU A 287 -27.37 8.05 -3.89
N PHE A 288 -26.24 7.60 -3.35
CA PHE A 288 -25.03 8.41 -3.17
C PHE A 288 -24.53 8.99 -4.49
N TRP A 289 -24.40 8.17 -5.54
CA TRP A 289 -23.99 8.64 -6.87
C TRP A 289 -25.06 9.48 -7.59
N ALA A 290 -26.34 9.33 -7.25
CA ALA A 290 -27.43 10.08 -7.87
C ALA A 290 -27.57 11.52 -7.34
N ALA A 291 -26.79 11.93 -6.33
CA ALA A 291 -26.92 13.20 -5.63
C ALA A 291 -26.33 14.43 -6.39
N GLY A 292 -25.98 14.29 -7.67
CA GLY A 292 -25.62 15.41 -8.54
C GLY A 292 -24.15 15.84 -8.51
N ILE A 293 -23.28 15.05 -7.87
CA ILE A 293 -21.84 15.25 -7.89
C ILE A 293 -21.22 14.33 -8.95
N PRO A 294 -20.43 14.86 -9.91
CA PRO A 294 -19.79 14.03 -10.92
C PRO A 294 -18.58 13.29 -10.35
N ASP A 295 -18.26 12.14 -10.96
CA ASP A 295 -17.00 11.45 -10.72
C ASP A 295 -15.82 12.30 -11.19
N THR A 296 -14.70 12.16 -10.49
CA THR A 296 -13.47 12.92 -10.72
C THR A 296 -12.25 12.10 -10.27
N LEU A 297 -11.05 12.69 -10.33
CA LEU A 297 -9.85 12.08 -9.77
C LEU A 297 -10.07 11.73 -8.29
N SER A 298 -9.85 10.47 -7.93
CA SER A 298 -9.84 9.98 -6.56
C SER A 298 -8.50 9.32 -6.28
N HIS A 299 -8.00 9.53 -5.06
CA HIS A 299 -6.78 8.88 -4.58
C HIS A 299 -7.03 7.40 -4.31
N GLY A 300 -8.21 7.05 -3.78
CA GLY A 300 -8.61 5.67 -3.49
C GLY A 300 -8.18 5.18 -2.09
N ASP A 301 -7.08 5.70 -1.55
CA ASP A 301 -6.56 5.40 -0.20
C ASP A 301 -6.05 6.67 0.51
N LEU A 302 -6.89 7.73 0.57
CA LEU A 302 -6.46 9.03 1.08
C LEU A 302 -6.46 9.09 2.61
N HIS A 303 -5.29 8.87 3.21
CA HIS A 303 -5.05 9.10 4.63
C HIS A 303 -3.74 9.88 4.83
N LEU A 304 -3.52 10.42 6.04
CA LEU A 304 -2.35 11.28 6.29
C LEU A 304 -1.00 10.57 6.14
N GLY A 305 -0.97 9.24 6.18
CA GLY A 305 0.22 8.45 5.90
C GLY A 305 0.67 8.53 4.43
N ASN A 306 -0.22 8.94 3.53
CA ASN A 306 0.03 9.18 2.10
C ASN A 306 0.15 10.68 1.78
N VAL A 307 0.43 11.51 2.80
CA VAL A 307 0.52 12.97 2.68
C VAL A 307 1.85 13.46 3.25
N ALA A 308 2.57 14.26 2.46
CA ALA A 308 3.70 15.05 2.91
C ALA A 308 3.27 16.51 3.09
N TRP A 309 3.43 17.06 4.30
CA TRP A 309 3.09 18.45 4.61
C TRP A 309 4.13 19.08 5.53
N ASP A 310 4.86 20.07 5.01
CA ASP A 310 5.92 20.78 5.75
C ASP A 310 5.48 22.15 6.31
N GLY A 311 4.19 22.49 6.19
CA GLY A 311 3.65 23.81 6.54
C GLY A 311 3.61 24.81 5.37
N THR A 312 4.20 24.45 4.22
CA THR A 312 4.26 25.30 3.01
C THR A 312 3.94 24.54 1.73
N SER A 313 4.37 23.28 1.63
CA SER A 313 4.24 22.44 0.44
C SER A 313 3.50 21.17 0.80
N LEU A 314 2.35 20.95 0.14
CA LEU A 314 1.55 19.74 0.27
C LEU A 314 1.88 18.80 -0.89
N ARG A 315 2.12 17.52 -0.60
CA ARG A 315 2.23 16.45 -1.59
C ARG A 315 1.40 15.25 -1.18
N ILE A 316 0.61 14.71 -2.10
CA ILE A 316 -0.13 13.45 -1.95
C ILE A 316 0.62 12.41 -2.78
N PHE A 317 1.00 11.32 -2.13
CA PHE A 317 1.81 10.25 -2.72
C PHE A 317 1.14 8.89 -2.52
N ASP A 318 1.66 7.86 -3.19
CA ASP A 318 1.06 6.53 -3.23
C ASP A 318 -0.21 6.45 -4.08
N TRP A 319 -0.04 6.63 -5.39
CA TRP A 319 -1.16 6.68 -6.36
C TRP A 319 -1.54 5.29 -6.90
N THR A 320 -1.24 4.22 -6.15
CA THR A 320 -1.53 2.84 -6.56
C THR A 320 -3.01 2.60 -6.79
N ASP A 321 -3.85 3.25 -6.00
CA ASP A 321 -5.30 3.17 -6.03
C ASP A 321 -5.96 4.33 -6.79
N GLY A 322 -5.14 5.18 -7.42
CA GLY A 322 -5.58 6.34 -8.18
C GLY A 322 -6.59 5.98 -9.27
N CYS A 323 -7.78 6.54 -9.18
CA CYS A 323 -8.91 6.18 -10.02
C CYS A 323 -9.78 7.39 -10.37
N VAL A 324 -10.80 7.16 -11.20
CA VAL A 324 -11.92 8.09 -11.37
C VAL A 324 -13.11 7.52 -10.61
N SER A 325 -13.57 8.25 -9.59
CA SER A 325 -14.64 7.83 -8.68
C SER A 325 -15.32 9.03 -8.03
N HIS A 326 -16.25 8.76 -7.12
CA HIS A 326 -16.99 9.79 -6.41
C HIS A 326 -16.09 10.51 -5.38
N PRO A 327 -15.98 11.85 -5.43
CA PRO A 327 -14.97 12.60 -4.67
C PRO A 327 -15.09 12.48 -3.14
N PHE A 328 -16.32 12.32 -2.64
CA PHE A 328 -16.59 12.22 -1.20
C PHE A 328 -16.13 10.91 -0.56
N LEU A 329 -15.73 9.90 -1.34
CA LEU A 329 -15.10 8.69 -0.79
C LEU A 329 -13.75 9.04 -0.15
N ASP A 330 -12.88 9.77 -0.86
CA ASP A 330 -11.60 10.25 -0.31
C ASP A 330 -11.81 11.15 0.92
N ALA A 331 -12.83 12.03 0.89
CA ALA A 331 -13.11 12.91 2.01
C ALA A 331 -13.57 12.14 3.27
N SER A 332 -14.45 11.16 3.10
CA SER A 332 -14.90 10.27 4.16
C SER A 332 -13.73 9.46 4.73
N HIS A 333 -12.90 8.92 3.84
CA HIS A 333 -11.74 8.12 4.20
C HIS A 333 -10.72 8.94 5.01
N LEU A 334 -10.36 10.13 4.52
CA LEU A 334 -9.47 11.04 5.23
C LEU A 334 -10.05 11.45 6.59
N ALA A 335 -11.35 11.75 6.65
CA ALA A 335 -12.02 12.09 7.90
C ALA A 335 -11.93 10.94 8.91
N HIS A 336 -12.11 9.68 8.49
CA HIS A 336 -11.99 8.50 9.35
C HIS A 336 -10.64 8.43 10.07
N PHE A 337 -9.54 8.66 9.35
CA PHE A 337 -8.17 8.59 9.91
C PHE A 337 -7.73 9.83 10.71
N THR A 338 -8.48 10.93 10.62
CA THR A 338 -8.11 12.21 11.26
C THR A 338 -9.00 12.60 12.43
N ARG A 339 -10.08 11.86 12.73
CA ARG A 339 -11.09 12.22 13.77
C ARG A 339 -10.51 12.55 15.15
N SER A 340 -9.38 11.95 15.51
CA SER A 340 -8.75 12.13 16.83
C SER A 340 -7.61 13.16 16.84
N ARG A 341 -7.24 13.72 15.68
CA ARG A 341 -6.10 14.64 15.55
C ARG A 341 -6.52 16.10 15.86
N PRO A 342 -5.81 16.80 16.76
CA PRO A 342 -6.05 18.21 17.02
C PRO A 342 -5.83 19.07 15.75
N GLY A 343 -6.73 20.01 15.48
CA GLY A 343 -6.58 20.98 14.38
C GLY A 343 -7.30 20.61 13.07
N ASP A 344 -7.72 19.36 12.92
CA ASP A 344 -8.46 18.89 11.72
C ASP A 344 -10.00 18.96 11.90
N GLN A 345 -10.48 19.77 12.86
CA GLN A 345 -11.92 19.97 13.05
C GLN A 345 -12.53 20.72 11.85
N GLY A 346 -13.67 20.24 11.36
CA GLY A 346 -14.39 20.89 10.24
C GLY A 346 -13.84 20.51 8.85
N LEU A 347 -13.04 19.45 8.75
CA LEU A 347 -12.53 18.91 7.48
C LEU A 347 -13.65 18.69 6.46
N GLU A 348 -14.67 17.91 6.83
CA GLU A 348 -15.82 17.60 5.97
C GLU A 348 -16.56 18.86 5.52
N ALA A 349 -16.75 19.82 6.42
CA ALA A 349 -17.41 21.09 6.12
C ALA A 349 -16.60 21.93 5.12
N THR A 350 -15.28 22.00 5.31
CA THR A 350 -14.34 22.72 4.44
C THR A 350 -14.29 22.10 3.05
N TYR A 351 -14.21 20.77 2.99
CA TYR A 351 -14.24 20.01 1.76
C TYR A 351 -15.56 20.23 1.01
N ALA A 352 -16.68 20.08 1.70
CA ALA A 352 -18.02 20.23 1.13
C ALA A 352 -18.33 21.66 0.64
N GLU A 353 -17.76 22.70 1.25
CA GLU A 353 -17.95 24.08 0.80
C GLU A 353 -17.48 24.29 -0.65
N GLN A 354 -16.36 23.69 -1.05
CA GLN A 354 -15.85 23.80 -2.43
C GLN A 354 -16.83 23.15 -3.42
N TRP A 355 -17.37 21.98 -3.08
CA TRP A 355 -18.34 21.26 -3.91
C TRP A 355 -19.70 21.97 -3.98
N ARG A 356 -20.21 22.52 -2.87
CA ARG A 356 -21.45 23.32 -2.87
C ARG A 356 -21.32 24.56 -3.75
N ALA A 357 -20.14 25.17 -3.80
CA ALA A 357 -19.90 26.34 -4.65
C ALA A 357 -19.87 25.97 -6.15
N ALA A 358 -19.27 24.83 -6.51
CA ALA A 358 -19.15 24.38 -7.89
C ALA A 358 -20.42 23.72 -8.44
N TYR A 359 -21.15 22.98 -7.60
CA TYR A 359 -22.36 22.22 -7.95
C TYR A 359 -23.52 22.61 -7.01
N PRO A 360 -24.11 23.81 -7.18
CA PRO A 360 -25.11 24.35 -6.25
C PRO A 360 -26.44 23.58 -6.22
N ASP A 361 -26.73 22.79 -7.26
CA ASP A 361 -27.94 21.96 -7.35
C ASP A 361 -27.73 20.54 -6.79
N ALA A 362 -26.51 20.18 -6.39
CA ALA A 362 -26.20 18.87 -5.82
C ALA A 362 -26.61 18.77 -4.35
N ASP A 363 -27.04 17.58 -3.93
CA ASP A 363 -27.41 17.30 -2.54
C ASP A 363 -26.18 16.87 -1.73
N VAL A 364 -25.28 17.83 -1.49
CA VAL A 364 -24.02 17.59 -0.77
C VAL A 364 -24.25 17.10 0.67
N ASP A 365 -25.35 17.52 1.31
CA ASP A 365 -25.67 17.07 2.68
C ASP A 365 -26.02 15.59 2.69
N ARG A 366 -26.80 15.12 1.70
CA ARG A 366 -27.10 13.70 1.55
C ARG A 366 -25.86 12.88 1.20
N VAL A 367 -24.98 13.41 0.35
CA VAL A 367 -23.70 12.78 0.03
C VAL A 367 -22.86 12.57 1.29
N LEU A 368 -22.70 13.61 2.12
CA LEU A 368 -21.95 13.51 3.38
C LEU A 368 -22.53 12.47 4.33
N GLU A 369 -23.86 12.39 4.42
CA GLU A 369 -24.54 11.40 5.25
C GLU A 369 -24.24 9.96 4.79
N LEU A 370 -24.21 9.73 3.48
CA LEU A 370 -24.05 8.39 2.90
C LEU A 370 -22.58 7.97 2.73
N ALA A 371 -21.65 8.92 2.60
CA ALA A 371 -20.25 8.66 2.28
C ALA A 371 -19.57 7.63 3.21
N PRO A 372 -19.74 7.65 4.54
CA PRO A 372 -19.10 6.67 5.42
C PRO A 372 -19.50 5.22 5.13
N PHE A 373 -20.78 4.99 4.79
CA PHE A 373 -21.27 3.66 4.46
C PHE A 373 -20.76 3.21 3.08
N VAL A 374 -20.77 4.11 2.10
CA VAL A 374 -20.32 3.79 0.74
C VAL A 374 -18.80 3.62 0.67
N ASP A 375 -18.02 4.36 1.46
CA ASP A 375 -16.57 4.19 1.57
C ASP A 375 -16.21 2.80 2.12
N LEU A 376 -16.96 2.26 3.10
CA LEU A 376 -16.76 0.88 3.56
C LEU A 376 -16.96 -0.15 2.44
N VAL A 377 -17.97 0.03 1.58
CA VAL A 377 -18.21 -0.83 0.41
C VAL A 377 -17.05 -0.69 -0.59
N PHE A 378 -16.65 0.54 -0.88
CA PHE A 378 -15.58 0.84 -1.82
C PHE A 378 -14.24 0.25 -1.38
N GLN A 379 -13.89 0.39 -0.09
CA GLN A 379 -12.67 -0.18 0.49
C GLN A 379 -12.73 -1.70 0.58
N ALA A 380 -13.89 -2.30 0.89
CA ALA A 380 -14.01 -3.76 0.91
C ALA A 380 -13.66 -4.35 -0.46
N VAL A 381 -14.16 -3.72 -1.53
CA VAL A 381 -13.81 -4.06 -2.92
C VAL A 381 -12.32 -3.86 -3.20
N THR A 382 -11.73 -2.72 -2.77
CA THR A 382 -10.29 -2.45 -2.95
C THR A 382 -9.43 -3.56 -2.34
N PHE A 383 -9.67 -3.87 -1.07
CA PHE A 383 -8.85 -4.83 -0.33
C PHE A 383 -9.07 -6.28 -0.80
N ASP A 384 -10.26 -6.62 -1.30
CA ASP A 384 -10.50 -7.95 -1.89
C ASP A 384 -9.73 -8.13 -3.22
N ASP A 385 -9.68 -7.10 -4.07
CA ASP A 385 -8.89 -7.11 -5.31
C ASP A 385 -7.38 -7.29 -4.99
N ILE A 386 -6.88 -6.58 -3.98
CA ILE A 386 -5.51 -6.74 -3.47
C ILE A 386 -5.27 -8.17 -2.96
N ALA A 387 -6.17 -8.70 -2.11
CA ALA A 387 -6.03 -10.04 -1.55
C ALA A 387 -6.05 -11.13 -2.62
N SER A 388 -6.87 -10.96 -3.67
CA SER A 388 -7.01 -11.90 -4.78
C SER A 388 -5.73 -12.01 -5.62
N THR A 389 -4.99 -10.91 -5.76
CA THR A 389 -3.75 -10.82 -6.55
C THR A 389 -2.48 -11.04 -5.73
N THR A 390 -2.59 -11.00 -4.40
CA THR A 390 -1.46 -11.24 -3.49
C THR A 390 -1.11 -12.73 -3.41
N GLU A 391 0.19 -13.02 -3.46
CA GLU A 391 0.73 -14.37 -3.26
C GLU A 391 0.21 -14.98 -1.93
N PRO A 392 -0.24 -16.25 -1.91
CA PRO A 392 -0.81 -16.88 -0.72
C PRO A 392 0.01 -16.72 0.57
N MET A 393 1.34 -16.83 0.50
CA MET A 393 2.21 -16.71 1.67
C MET A 393 2.23 -15.29 2.27
N SER A 394 1.87 -14.27 1.49
CA SER A 394 1.89 -12.87 1.93
C SER A 394 0.49 -12.30 2.21
N ARG A 395 -0.58 -13.05 1.94
CA ARG A 395 -1.97 -12.59 2.16
C ARG A 395 -2.25 -12.19 3.60
N TRP A 396 -1.51 -12.74 4.56
CA TRP A 396 -1.66 -12.38 5.97
C TRP A 396 -1.29 -10.93 6.27
N GLU A 397 -0.47 -10.27 5.44
CA GLU A 397 0.02 -8.90 5.68
C GLU A 397 -1.11 -7.87 5.65
N LEU A 398 -2.14 -8.11 4.84
CA LEU A 398 -3.38 -7.32 4.76
C LEU A 398 -4.63 -8.18 5.07
N GLY A 399 -4.41 -9.36 5.65
CA GLY A 399 -5.46 -10.34 5.89
C GLY A 399 -6.38 -9.93 7.04
N GLY A 400 -7.67 -10.10 6.84
CA GLY A 400 -8.73 -9.75 7.78
C GLY A 400 -9.38 -8.39 7.51
N VAL A 401 -8.77 -7.55 6.66
CA VAL A 401 -9.28 -6.20 6.36
C VAL A 401 -10.66 -6.25 5.70
N VAL A 402 -10.86 -7.16 4.73
CA VAL A 402 -12.16 -7.31 4.07
C VAL A 402 -13.20 -7.77 5.09
N ALA A 403 -12.88 -8.75 5.91
CA ALA A 403 -13.78 -9.21 6.96
C ALA A 403 -14.13 -8.11 7.98
N ASP A 404 -13.17 -7.30 8.41
CA ASP A 404 -13.39 -6.19 9.33
C ASP A 404 -14.32 -5.11 8.73
N LEU A 405 -14.13 -4.77 7.45
CA LEU A 405 -14.99 -3.83 6.71
C LEU A 405 -16.43 -4.36 6.59
N LEU A 406 -16.59 -5.63 6.23
CA LEU A 406 -17.91 -6.27 6.15
C LEU A 406 -18.61 -6.35 7.52
N ARG A 407 -17.90 -6.64 8.62
CA ARG A 407 -18.48 -6.58 9.98
C ARG A 407 -18.91 -5.17 10.38
N THR A 408 -18.14 -4.17 9.97
CA THR A 408 -18.48 -2.77 10.21
C THR A 408 -19.75 -2.38 9.44
N LEU A 409 -19.88 -2.79 8.17
CA LEU A 409 -21.10 -2.64 7.38
C LEU A 409 -22.32 -3.29 8.07
N SER A 410 -22.16 -4.52 8.55
CA SER A 410 -23.22 -5.23 9.30
C SER A 410 -23.69 -4.44 10.53
N THR A 411 -22.75 -3.83 11.27
CA THR A 411 -23.06 -3.04 12.47
C THR A 411 -23.78 -1.74 12.11
N HIS A 412 -23.35 -1.08 11.03
CA HIS A 412 -23.97 0.16 10.56
C HIS A 412 -25.42 -0.06 10.11
N GLU A 413 -25.72 -1.21 9.51
CA GLU A 413 -27.07 -1.54 9.07
C GLU A 413 -28.01 -1.88 10.24
N ALA A 414 -27.51 -2.60 11.25
CA ALA A 414 -28.28 -2.88 12.46
C ALA A 414 -28.76 -1.57 13.11
N LEU A 415 -27.90 -0.55 13.16
CA LEU A 415 -28.24 0.78 13.69
C LEU A 415 -29.21 1.59 12.82
N ARG A 416 -29.35 1.27 11.52
CA ARG A 416 -30.33 1.91 10.62
C ARG A 416 -31.71 1.25 10.67
N SER A 417 -31.77 0.01 11.13
CA SER A 417 -33.00 -0.79 11.23
C SER A 417 -33.71 -0.65 12.59
N ASP A 418 -33.02 -0.15 13.61
CA ASP A 418 -33.54 0.25 14.93
C ASP A 418 -34.04 1.71 14.94
#